data_AF-A0A954QKX6-F1
#
_entry.id   AF-A0A954QKX6-F1
#
_cell.length_a   1.000
_cell.length_b   1.000
_cell.length_c   1.000
_cell.angle_alpha   90.00
_cell.angle_beta   90.00
_cell.angle_gamma   90.00
#
_symmetry.space_group_name_H-M   'P 1'
#
loop_
_entity.id
_entity.type
_entity.pdbx_description
1 polymer ?
#
loop_
_entity_poly.entity_id
_entity_poly.type
_entity_poly.pdbx_seq_one_letter_code
_entity_poly.pdbx_strand_id
1 'polypeptide(L)'
;AANFFHRPLYFDDTPLERYGQSVCPPLQPVISGTRFFLTFPVLPYKMGVDRPLDCVTSYGLYRPGNCAPCVREVLPRGEKDAVVFQTATTLGWIFLLP
;
A
#
# COMPACT_ATOMS: atom_id res chain seq x y z
N ALA A 1 -24.65 -11.20 -1.28
CA ALA A 1 -23.53 -10.80 -0.41
C ALA A 1 -23.37 -9.28 -0.50
N ALA A 2 -23.19 -8.57 0.60
CA ALA A 2 -22.97 -7.12 0.57
C ALA A 2 -21.52 -6.85 0.14
N ASN A 3 -21.35 -6.18 -1.00
CA ASN A 3 -20.02 -5.78 -1.48
C ASN A 3 -19.64 -4.46 -0.79
N PHE A 4 -18.75 -4.52 0.20
CA PHE A 4 -18.15 -3.31 0.77
C PHE A 4 -16.96 -2.90 -0.09
N PHE A 5 -16.86 -1.60 -0.35
CA PHE A 5 -15.79 -1.00 -1.12
C PHE A 5 -15.13 0.11 -0.34
N HIS A 6 -13.84 0.30 -0.57
CA HIS A 6 -13.03 1.34 0.02
C HIS A 6 -11.99 1.85 -0.98
N ARG A 7 -11.40 3.01 -0.67
CA ARG A 7 -10.31 3.58 -1.46
C ARG A 7 -9.01 2.81 -1.19
N PRO A 8 -8.03 2.86 -2.10
CA PRO A 8 -6.72 2.23 -1.86
C PRO A 8 -6.11 2.70 -0.54
N LEU A 9 -5.64 1.73 0.25
CA LEU A 9 -5.03 1.95 1.55
C LEU A 9 -3.51 1.94 1.39
N TYR A 10 -2.92 3.09 1.09
CA TYR A 10 -1.48 3.16 0.79
C TYR A 10 -0.57 2.80 1.97
N PHE A 11 -1.06 2.93 3.19
CA PHE A 11 -0.29 2.72 4.43
C PHE A 11 -0.55 1.36 5.09
N ASP A 12 -1.41 0.52 4.49
CA ASP A 12 -1.81 -0.79 5.01
C ASP A 12 -0.63 -1.78 4.89
N ASP A 13 -0.29 -2.45 6.00
CA ASP A 13 0.59 -3.62 6.02
C ASP A 13 -0.26 -4.89 5.80
N THR A 14 -0.66 -5.15 4.56
CA THR A 14 -1.63 -6.20 4.17
C THR A 14 -1.38 -7.58 4.79
N PRO A 15 -0.15 -8.17 4.78
CA PRO A 15 0.07 -9.49 5.39
C PRO A 15 -0.21 -9.46 6.89
N LEU A 16 0.18 -8.40 7.59
CA LEU A 16 -0.02 -8.29 9.03
C LEU A 16 -1.47 -7.90 9.37
N GLU A 17 -1.97 -6.81 8.80
CA GLU A 17 -3.23 -6.18 9.18
C GLU A 17 -4.45 -6.99 8.72
N ARG A 18 -4.40 -7.61 7.54
CA ARG A 18 -5.52 -8.42 7.02
C ARG A 18 -5.42 -9.89 7.36
N TYR A 19 -4.20 -10.42 7.47
CA TYR A 19 -3.97 -11.86 7.57
C TYR A 19 -3.24 -12.30 8.84
N GLY A 20 -2.83 -11.36 9.70
CA GLY A 20 -2.11 -11.68 10.94
C GLY A 20 -0.72 -12.29 10.72
N GLN A 21 -0.16 -12.14 9.51
CA GLN A 21 1.11 -12.74 9.12
C GLN A 21 2.25 -11.81 9.51
N SER A 22 2.95 -12.16 10.59
CA SER A 22 4.17 -11.47 11.03
C SER A 22 5.40 -12.32 10.75
N VAL A 23 6.48 -11.66 10.33
CA VAL A 23 7.77 -12.33 10.06
C VAL A 23 8.65 -12.33 11.32
N CYS A 24 8.54 -11.29 12.15
CA CYS A 24 9.28 -11.17 13.40
C CYS A 24 8.40 -10.47 14.47
N PRO A 25 7.59 -11.23 15.24
CA PRO A 25 6.65 -10.66 16.23
C PRO A 25 7.23 -9.61 17.18
N PRO A 26 8.44 -9.78 17.78
CA PRO A 26 8.97 -8.78 18.70
C PRO A 26 9.41 -7.48 18.01
N LEU A 27 9.79 -7.54 16.73
CA LEU A 27 10.19 -6.36 15.95
C LEU A 27 9.07 -5.82 15.07
N GLN A 28 7.89 -6.47 15.08
CA GLN A 28 6.73 -6.07 14.29
C GLN A 28 6.36 -4.58 14.43
N PRO A 29 6.33 -3.95 15.63
CA PRO A 29 6.02 -2.52 15.72
C PRO A 29 7.05 -1.63 15.02
N VAL A 30 8.33 -2.03 15.04
CA VAL A 30 9.39 -1.31 14.33
C VAL A 30 9.23 -1.50 12.82
N ILE A 31 8.96 -2.72 12.37
CA ILE A 31 8.74 -3.03 10.94
C ILE A 31 7.55 -2.22 10.41
N SER A 32 6.39 -2.29 11.04
CA SER A 32 5.20 -1.55 10.59
C SER A 32 5.40 -0.03 10.72
N GLY A 33 6.09 0.45 11.76
CA GLY A 33 6.46 1.86 11.90
C GLY A 33 7.37 2.34 10.76
N THR A 34 8.45 1.62 10.45
CA THR A 34 9.33 1.96 9.33
C THR A 34 8.58 1.96 8.00
N ARG A 35 7.68 1.01 7.79
CA ARG A 35 6.84 0.94 6.59
C ARG A 35 5.93 2.16 6.45
N PHE A 36 5.32 2.61 7.54
CA PHE A 36 4.49 3.81 7.58
C PHE A 36 5.30 5.07 7.21
N PHE A 37 6.44 5.29 7.88
CA PHE A 37 7.27 6.48 7.63
C PHE A 37 7.91 6.49 6.24
N LEU A 38 8.37 5.35 5.74
CA LEU A 38 8.92 5.24 4.38
C LEU A 38 7.83 5.36 3.30
N THR A 39 6.58 5.07 3.63
CA THR A 39 5.47 5.26 2.69
C THR A 39 5.21 6.74 2.42
N PHE A 40 5.46 7.65 3.37
CA PHE A 40 5.19 9.08 3.19
C PHE A 40 5.88 9.70 1.95
N PRO A 41 7.22 9.58 1.78
CA PRO A 41 7.88 10.11 0.58
C PRO A 41 7.56 9.34 -0.71
N VAL A 42 7.15 8.07 -0.61
CA VAL A 42 6.82 7.20 -1.76
C VAL A 42 5.31 7.21 -2.07
N LEU A 43 4.53 7.98 -1.32
CA LEU A 43 3.07 8.04 -1.46
C LEU A 43 2.63 8.44 -2.89
N PRO A 44 3.26 9.44 -3.54
CA PRO A 44 2.88 9.78 -4.91
C PRO A 44 3.07 8.62 -5.88
N TYR A 45 4.17 7.87 -5.78
CA TYR A 45 4.38 6.66 -6.58
C TYR A 45 3.23 5.66 -6.37
N LYS A 46 2.84 5.39 -5.13
CA LYS A 46 1.71 4.50 -4.84
C LYS A 46 0.39 5.00 -5.42
N MET A 47 0.13 6.31 -5.41
CA MET A 47 -1.06 6.93 -6.03
C MET A 47 -1.06 6.84 -7.56
N GLY A 48 0.13 6.76 -8.18
CA GLY A 48 0.26 6.54 -9.61
C GLY A 48 0.09 5.07 -10.01
N VAL A 49 0.34 4.14 -9.09
CA VAL A 49 0.04 2.71 -9.26
C VAL A 49 -1.45 2.44 -9.07
N ASP A 50 -1.94 2.64 -7.85
CA ASP A 50 -3.34 2.48 -7.48
C ASP A 50 -3.97 3.85 -7.42
N ARG A 51 -4.97 4.14 -8.25
CA ARG A 51 -5.51 5.50 -8.31
C ARG A 51 -6.35 5.78 -7.07
N PRO A 52 -6.29 6.99 -6.50
CA PRO A 52 -6.96 7.33 -5.23
C PRO A 52 -8.50 7.21 -5.26
N LEU A 53 -9.09 7.15 -6.45
CA LEU A 53 -10.53 7.02 -6.68
C LEU A 53 -10.95 5.62 -7.13
N ASP A 54 -10.03 4.67 -7.19
CA ASP A 54 -10.36 3.29 -7.52
C ASP A 54 -11.16 2.65 -6.38
N CYS A 55 -12.22 1.93 -6.77
CA CYS A 55 -13.04 1.15 -5.84
C CYS A 55 -12.39 -0.21 -5.58
N VAL A 56 -11.65 -0.30 -4.49
CA VAL A 56 -11.06 -1.57 -4.04
C VAL A 56 -12.09 -2.31 -3.20
N THR A 57 -12.20 -3.61 -3.42
CA THR A 57 -13.10 -4.44 -2.63
C THR A 57 -12.51 -4.71 -1.25
N SER A 58 -13.35 -4.68 -0.21
CA SER A 58 -12.95 -5.09 1.14
C SER A 58 -12.65 -6.58 1.24
N TYR A 59 -13.07 -7.36 0.24
CA TYR A 59 -12.73 -8.77 0.19
C TYR A 59 -11.21 -8.94 0.03
N GLY A 60 -10.63 -9.81 0.86
CA GLY A 60 -9.24 -10.21 0.72
C GLY A 60 -9.03 -11.14 -0.48
N LEU A 61 -7.77 -11.52 -0.68
CA LEU A 61 -7.31 -12.52 -1.67
C LEU A 61 -7.94 -13.92 -1.52
N TYR A 62 -8.62 -14.22 -0.40
CA TYR A 62 -9.25 -15.52 -0.17
C TYR A 62 -10.63 -15.40 0.49
N ARG A 63 -11.44 -16.47 0.36
CA ARG A 63 -12.81 -16.53 0.90
C ARG A 63 -12.84 -16.99 2.37
N PRO A 64 -13.76 -16.46 3.20
CA PRO A 64 -13.98 -16.96 4.54
C PRO A 64 -14.23 -18.47 4.56
N GLY A 65 -13.61 -19.19 5.51
CA GLY A 65 -13.71 -20.64 5.64
C GLY A 65 -12.57 -21.45 5.01
N ASN A 66 -11.76 -20.83 4.15
CA ASN A 66 -10.52 -21.44 3.66
C ASN A 66 -9.33 -21.06 4.55
N CYS A 67 -8.29 -21.92 4.56
CA CYS A 67 -7.02 -21.58 5.19
C CYS A 67 -6.38 -20.37 4.50
N ALA A 68 -5.89 -19.40 5.29
CA ALA A 68 -5.25 -18.20 4.77
C ALA A 68 -3.92 -18.56 4.08
N PRO A 69 -3.74 -18.25 2.78
CA PRO A 69 -2.46 -18.46 2.12
C PRO A 69 -1.42 -17.47 2.67
N CYS A 70 -0.14 -17.87 2.65
CA CYS A 70 0.96 -16.95 2.95
C CYS A 70 1.01 -15.89 1.84
N VAL A 71 0.85 -14.61 2.21
CA VAL A 71 0.88 -13.50 1.25
C VAL A 71 2.08 -12.62 1.51
N ARG A 72 2.55 -11.96 0.45
CA ARG A 72 3.64 -10.99 0.52
C ARG A 72 3.32 -9.84 -0.42
N GLU A 73 3.52 -8.63 0.07
CA GLU A 73 3.45 -7.45 -0.78
C GLU A 73 4.68 -7.36 -1.66
N VAL A 74 4.44 -7.15 -2.95
CA VAL A 74 5.47 -6.99 -3.97
C VAL A 74 5.33 -5.59 -4.55
N LEU A 75 6.46 -4.90 -4.72
CA LEU A 75 6.48 -3.62 -5.40
C LEU A 75 6.14 -3.83 -6.89
N PRO A 76 5.12 -3.15 -7.43
CA PRO A 76 4.82 -3.22 -8.85
C PRO A 76 5.99 -2.61 -9.62
N ARG A 77 6.62 -3.42 -10.48
CA ARG A 77 7.75 -3.03 -11.33
C ARG A 77 7.24 -2.68 -12.73
N GLY A 78 7.69 -1.55 -13.26
CA GLY A 78 7.44 -1.18 -14.66
C GLY A 78 6.32 -0.17 -14.90
N GLU A 79 5.80 0.44 -13.83
CA GLU A 79 4.73 1.43 -13.94
C GLU A 79 5.29 2.82 -14.21
N LYS A 80 5.33 3.17 -15.51
CA LYS A 80 5.85 4.45 -15.98
C LYS A 80 5.06 5.62 -15.40
N ASP A 81 3.75 5.48 -15.30
CA ASP A 81 2.84 6.50 -14.79
C ASP A 81 3.13 6.81 -13.31
N ALA A 82 3.43 5.79 -12.51
CA ALA A 82 3.83 5.93 -11.12
C ALA A 82 5.15 6.72 -10.96
N VAL A 83 6.12 6.45 -11.84
CA VAL A 83 7.38 7.20 -11.87
C VAL A 83 7.15 8.66 -12.27
N VAL A 84 6.35 8.89 -13.32
CA VAL A 84 6.00 10.25 -13.75
C VAL A 84 5.30 11.02 -12.64
N PHE A 85 4.34 10.39 -11.95
CA PHE A 85 3.61 11.04 -10.86
C PHE A 85 4.52 11.37 -9.67
N GLN A 86 5.41 10.46 -9.28
CA GLN A 86 6.41 10.71 -8.25
C GLN A 86 7.32 11.88 -8.62
N THR A 87 7.91 11.85 -9.83
CA THR A 87 8.83 12.91 -10.28
C THR A 87 8.14 14.26 -10.36
N ALA A 88 6.95 14.34 -10.95
CA ALA A 88 6.16 15.56 -11.04
C ALA A 88 5.82 16.13 -9.66
N THR A 89 5.44 15.27 -8.71
CA THR A 89 5.14 15.69 -7.33
C THR A 89 6.40 16.21 -6.65
N THR A 90 7.51 15.48 -6.73
CA THR A 90 8.77 15.90 -6.11
C THR A 90 9.30 17.22 -6.67
N LEU A 91 9.27 17.41 -8.00
CA LEU A 91 9.65 18.66 -8.63
C LEU A 91 8.71 19.79 -8.24
N GLY A 92 7.40 19.54 -8.24
CA GLY A 92 6.40 20.50 -7.78
C GLY A 92 6.68 20.98 -6.35
N TRP A 93 7.00 20.08 -5.43
CA TRP A 93 7.39 20.44 -4.06
C TRP A 93 8.70 21.24 -3.99
N ILE A 94 9.72 20.86 -4.76
CA ILE A 94 11.00 21.59 -4.82
C ILE A 94 10.82 23.01 -5.36
N PHE A 95 9.96 23.20 -6.37
CA PHE A 95 9.72 24.53 -6.94
C PHE A 95 8.73 25.38 -6.13
N LEU A 96 7.85 24.76 -5.34
CA LEU A 96 6.83 25.46 -4.55
C LEU A 96 7.34 25.88 -3.16
N LEU A 97 8.27 25.12 -2.57
CA LEU A 97 8.92 25.49 -1.31
C LEU A 97 10.24 26.21 -1.61
N PRO A 98 10.37 27.51 -1.26
CA PRO A 98 11.57 28.31 -1.54
C PRO A 98 12.82 27.84 -0.78
#